data_AF-A0A5C6UPW6-F1
#
_entry.id   AF-A0A5C6UPW6-F1
#
_cell.length_a   1.000
_cell.length_b   1.000
_cell.length_c   1.000
_cell.angle_alpha   90.00
_cell.angle_beta   90.00
_cell.angle_gamma   90.00
#
_symmetry.space_group_name_H-M   'P 1'
#
loop_
_entity.id
_entity.type
_entity.pdbx_description
1 polymer ?
#
loop_
_entity_poly.entity_id
_entity_poly.type
_entity_poly.pdbx_seq_one_letter_code
_entity_poly.pdbx_strand_id
1 'polypeptide(L)'
;MSENLQRIGQQVAAAISQNGSEFEGFKLRCDPGEPGMIYVALRGAKRETAVGERLAEKLDALVGAELAKEQDLSLTHTILMGRGDKDLLLRVEISRSGA
;
A
#
# COMPACT_ATOMS: atom_id res chain seq x y z
N MET A 1 -6.30 -20.79 3.10
CA MET A 1 -7.00 -19.48 2.99
C MET A 1 -6.03 -18.30 3.01
N SER A 2 -4.98 -18.31 3.84
CA SER A 2 -3.99 -17.21 3.93
C SER A 2 -3.08 -17.06 2.69
N GLU A 3 -2.86 -18.12 1.90
CA GLU A 3 -1.95 -18.10 0.76
C GLU A 3 -2.38 -17.16 -0.37
N ASN A 4 -3.68 -17.01 -0.64
CA ASN A 4 -4.14 -16.12 -1.72
C ASN A 4 -3.94 -14.64 -1.34
N LEU A 5 -4.30 -14.25 -0.11
CA LEU A 5 -4.04 -12.89 0.39
C LEU A 5 -2.54 -12.58 0.49
N GLN A 6 -1.73 -13.57 0.85
CA GLN A 6 -0.27 -13.42 0.85
C GLN A 6 0.27 -13.19 -0.56
N ARG A 7 -0.18 -13.97 -1.55
CA ARG A 7 0.21 -13.80 -2.96
C ARG A 7 -0.19 -12.42 -3.49
N ILE A 8 -1.43 -12.01 -3.24
CA ILE A 8 -1.96 -10.71 -3.69
C ILE A 8 -1.21 -9.57 -3.00
N GLY A 9 -1.01 -9.65 -1.69
CA GLY A 9 -0.22 -8.66 -0.94
C GLY A 9 1.21 -8.53 -1.49
N GLN A 10 1.86 -9.65 -1.82
CA GLN A 10 3.18 -9.64 -2.46
C GLN A 10 3.15 -9.03 -3.87
N GLN A 11 2.15 -9.36 -4.68
CA GLN A 11 2.00 -8.83 -6.04
C GLN A 11 1.80 -7.31 -6.02
N VAL A 12 0.91 -6.81 -5.16
CA VAL A 12 0.65 -5.39 -4.98
C VAL A 12 1.89 -4.68 -4.42
N ALA A 13 2.57 -5.25 -3.42
CA ALA A 13 3.82 -4.69 -2.90
C ALA A 13 4.92 -4.60 -3.97
N ALA A 14 5.02 -5.62 -4.84
CA ALA A 14 5.92 -5.60 -5.98
C ALA A 14 5.53 -4.53 -7.00
N ALA A 15 4.24 -4.36 -7.29
CA ALA A 15 3.74 -3.32 -8.20
C ALA A 15 4.02 -1.90 -7.67
N ILE A 16 3.82 -1.67 -6.37
CA ILE A 16 4.18 -0.41 -5.69
C ILE A 16 5.70 -0.17 -5.81
N SER A 17 6.52 -1.17 -5.49
CA SER A 17 7.98 -1.06 -5.55
C SER A 17 8.50 -0.83 -6.97
N GLN A 18 7.86 -1.41 -7.99
CA GLN A 18 8.18 -1.19 -9.40
C GLN A 18 7.77 0.20 -9.89
N ASN A 19 6.71 0.79 -9.33
CA ASN A 19 6.24 2.13 -9.70
C ASN A 19 7.13 3.26 -9.16
N GLY A 20 8.06 2.98 -8.25
CA GLY A 20 9.15 3.89 -7.90
C GLY A 20 9.65 3.75 -6.47
N SER A 21 10.94 4.03 -6.28
CA SER A 21 11.62 4.11 -4.98
C SER A 21 11.64 5.52 -4.39
N GLU A 22 10.97 6.47 -5.05
CA GLU A 22 10.91 7.88 -4.67
C GLU A 22 9.55 8.46 -5.08
N PHE A 23 9.00 9.36 -4.26
CA PHE A 23 7.75 10.07 -4.52
C PHE A 23 7.90 11.53 -4.06
N GLU A 24 7.68 12.48 -4.98
CA GLU A 24 7.81 13.93 -4.73
C GLU A 24 9.13 14.32 -4.02
N GLY A 25 10.24 13.65 -4.36
CA GLY A 25 11.57 13.89 -3.79
C GLY A 25 11.85 13.20 -2.45
N PHE A 26 10.90 12.43 -1.92
CA PHE A 26 11.07 11.62 -0.71
C PHE A 26 11.33 10.15 -1.08
N LYS A 27 12.30 9.53 -0.41
CA LYS A 27 12.57 8.10 -0.60
C LYS A 27 11.37 7.29 -0.14
N LEU A 28 10.81 6.52 -1.06
CA LEU A 28 9.71 5.61 -0.82
C LEU A 28 10.28 4.21 -0.60
N ARG A 29 9.88 3.59 0.50
CA ARG A 29 10.18 2.19 0.80
C ARG A 29 8.87 1.43 0.90
N CYS A 30 8.79 0.27 0.29
CA CYS A 30 7.65 -0.62 0.37
C CYS A 30 8.14 -1.97 0.89
N ASP A 31 7.54 -2.47 1.96
CA ASP A 31 7.85 -3.75 2.56
C ASP A 31 6.54 -4.55 2.74
N PRO A 32 6.45 -5.79 2.22
CA PRO A 32 5.32 -6.67 2.49
C PRO A 32 5.33 -7.09 3.96
N GLY A 33 4.19 -7.01 4.62
CA GLY A 33 4.02 -7.38 6.02
C GLY A 33 3.34 -8.73 6.19
N GLU A 34 2.29 -8.74 7.01
CA GLU A 34 1.38 -9.87 7.17
C GLU A 34 0.60 -10.15 5.87
N PRO A 35 -0.03 -11.33 5.70
CA PRO A 35 -0.87 -11.63 4.54
C PRO A 35 -1.95 -10.56 4.32
N GLY A 36 -1.93 -9.91 3.16
CA GLY A 36 -2.82 -8.79 2.86
C GLY A 36 -2.37 -7.43 3.42
N MET A 37 -1.27 -7.33 4.17
CA MET A 37 -0.74 -6.06 4.66
C MET A 37 0.53 -5.64 3.93
N ILE A 38 0.57 -4.37 3.53
CA ILE A 38 1.70 -3.76 2.85
C ILE A 38 2.04 -2.45 3.55
N TYR A 39 3.30 -2.30 3.92
CA TYR A 39 3.80 -1.12 4.61
C TYR A 39 4.61 -0.27 3.64
N VAL A 40 4.19 0.98 3.48
CA VAL A 40 4.88 1.97 2.66
C VAL A 40 5.37 3.10 3.56
N ALA A 41 6.65 3.44 3.45
CA ALA A 41 7.27 4.50 4.23
C ALA A 41 7.85 5.57 3.30
N LEU A 42 7.48 6.83 3.53
CA LEU A 42 8.10 8.00 2.91
C LEU A 42 9.08 8.64 3.89
N ARG A 43 10.38 8.48 3.60
CA ARG A 43 11.44 8.91 4.50
C ARG A 43 11.56 10.43 4.53
N GLY A 44 11.49 11.02 5.71
CA GLY A 44 11.58 12.48 5.89
C GLY A 44 10.31 13.26 5.60
N ALA A 45 9.21 12.59 5.22
CA ALA A 45 7.93 13.21 4.89
C ALA A 45 6.98 13.37 6.09
N LYS A 46 7.44 13.19 7.34
CA LYS A 46 6.58 13.21 8.55
C LYS A 46 5.66 14.42 8.67
N ARG A 47 6.12 15.60 8.22
CA ARG A 47 5.35 16.86 8.27
C ARG A 47 4.53 17.12 7.01
N GLU A 48 4.79 16.38 5.95
CA GLU A 48 4.20 16.55 4.62
C GLU A 48 2.94 15.70 4.48
N THR A 49 1.89 16.05 5.24
CA THR A 49 0.63 15.29 5.21
C THR A 49 -0.01 15.30 3.82
N ALA A 50 0.09 16.42 3.09
CA ALA A 50 -0.43 16.53 1.73
C ALA A 50 0.27 15.57 0.74
N VAL A 51 1.59 15.37 0.87
CA VAL A 51 2.34 14.37 0.09
C VAL A 51 1.84 12.96 0.44
N GLY A 52 1.55 12.73 1.72
CA GLY A 52 0.90 11.53 2.22
C GLY A 52 -0.43 11.22 1.58
N GLU A 53 -1.32 12.20 1.51
CA GLU A 53 -2.66 12.05 0.93
C GLU A 53 -2.56 11.72 -0.56
N ARG A 54 -1.71 12.44 -1.30
CA ARG A 54 -1.45 12.16 -2.72
C ARG A 54 -0.88 10.77 -2.94
N LEU A 55 0.05 10.33 -2.09
CA LEU A 55 0.56 8.97 -2.17
C LEU A 55 -0.54 7.96 -1.86
N ALA A 56 -1.37 8.21 -0.86
CA ALA A 56 -2.50 7.34 -0.53
C ALA A 56 -3.47 7.20 -1.72
N GLU A 57 -3.83 8.29 -2.39
CA GLU A 57 -4.66 8.26 -3.60
C GLU A 57 -4.00 7.46 -4.73
N LYS A 58 -2.68 7.63 -4.93
CA LYS A 58 -1.95 6.89 -5.96
C LYS A 58 -1.86 5.39 -5.64
N LEU A 59 -1.64 5.05 -4.37
CA LEU A 59 -1.65 3.68 -3.89
C LEU A 59 -3.06 3.08 -4.02
N ASP A 60 -4.11 3.83 -3.70
CA ASP A 60 -5.51 3.39 -3.81
C ASP A 60 -5.83 2.98 -5.25
N ALA A 61 -5.52 3.84 -6.22
CA ALA A 61 -5.73 3.56 -7.63
C ALA A 61 -4.91 2.35 -8.11
N LEU A 62 -3.66 2.23 -7.66
CA LEU A 62 -2.78 1.11 -8.04
C LEU A 62 -3.28 -0.21 -7.45
N VAL A 63 -3.61 -0.21 -6.16
CA VAL A 63 -4.10 -1.40 -5.45
C VAL A 63 -5.45 -1.81 -6.05
N GLY A 64 -6.36 -0.86 -6.27
CA GLY A 64 -7.64 -1.11 -6.92
C GLY A 64 -7.48 -1.71 -8.33
N ALA A 65 -6.54 -1.21 -9.12
CA ALA A 65 -6.25 -1.77 -10.45
C ALA A 65 -5.65 -3.18 -10.38
N GLU A 66 -4.79 -3.48 -9.41
CA GLU A 66 -4.24 -4.82 -9.20
C GLU A 66 -5.31 -5.80 -8.69
N LEU A 67 -6.15 -5.39 -7.75
CA LEU A 67 -7.26 -6.20 -7.24
C LEU A 67 -8.30 -6.46 -8.32
N ALA A 68 -8.58 -5.51 -9.21
CA ALA A 68 -9.50 -5.69 -10.32
C ALA A 68 -9.03 -6.73 -11.36
N LYS A 69 -7.72 -7.04 -11.41
CA LYS A 69 -7.20 -8.15 -12.24
C LYS A 69 -7.55 -9.51 -11.66
N GLU A 70 -7.81 -9.58 -10.37
CA GLU A 70 -8.25 -10.80 -9.72
C GLU A 70 -9.76 -10.97 -9.98
N GLN A 71 -10.17 -12.15 -10.47
CA GLN A 71 -11.59 -12.47 -10.73
C GLN A 71 -12.42 -12.61 -9.45
N ASP A 72 -11.79 -12.40 -8.28
CA ASP A 72 -12.41 -12.48 -6.97
C ASP A 72 -12.89 -11.08 -6.56
N LEU A 73 -14.14 -10.77 -6.93
CA LEU A 73 -14.84 -9.50 -6.61
C LEU A 73 -15.04 -9.27 -5.11
N SER A 74 -14.63 -10.20 -4.25
CA SER A 74 -14.78 -10.08 -2.81
C SER A 74 -13.58 -9.41 -2.16
N LEU A 75 -12.57 -8.91 -2.88
CA LEU A 75 -11.42 -8.25 -2.26
C LEU A 75 -11.64 -6.74 -2.15
N THR A 76 -11.39 -6.22 -0.96
CA THR A 76 -11.36 -4.79 -0.66
C THR A 76 -10.04 -4.40 -0.06
N HIS A 77 -9.65 -3.14 -0.22
CA HIS A 77 -8.48 -2.59 0.45
C HIS A 77 -8.82 -1.34 1.25
N THR A 78 -8.04 -1.10 2.30
CA THR A 78 -8.08 0.11 3.12
C THR A 78 -6.67 0.65 3.25
N ILE A 79 -6.51 1.95 3.04
CA ILE A 79 -5.22 2.63 3.21
C ILE A 79 -5.28 3.47 4.47
N LEU A 80 -4.42 3.16 5.42
CA LEU A 80 -4.31 3.84 6.70
C LEU A 80 -3.03 4.65 6.72
N MET A 81 -3.16 5.94 7.00
CA MET A 81 -2.01 6.83 7.15
C MET A 81 -1.61 6.90 8.62
N GLY A 82 -0.33 6.64 8.87
CA GLY A 82 0.32 6.75 10.15
C GLY A 82 1.55 7.66 10.09
N ARG A 83 2.13 7.92 11.25
CA ARG A 83 3.36 8.70 11.37
C ARG A 83 4.37 7.93 12.21
N GLY A 84 5.58 7.78 11.68
CA GLY A 84 6.73 7.27 12.40
C GLY A 84 7.58 8.39 13.00
N ASP A 85 8.81 8.05 13.41
CA ASP A 85 9.73 9.01 14.04
C ASP A 85 10.09 10.18 13.12
N LYS A 86 10.52 9.89 11.88
CA LYS A 86 10.84 10.88 10.83
C LYS A 86 10.12 10.64 9.51
N ASP A 87 9.35 9.57 9.45
CA ASP A 87 8.80 9.04 8.22
C ASP A 87 7.28 9.11 8.26
N LEU A 88 6.68 9.35 7.11
CA LEU A 88 5.25 9.14 6.95
C LEU A 88 5.02 7.69 6.57
N LEU A 89 4.08 7.03 7.25
CA LEU A 89 3.79 5.62 7.04
C LEU A 89 2.40 5.48 6.41
N LEU A 90 2.28 4.67 5.37
CA LEU A 90 1.01 4.26 4.80
C LEU A 90 0.93 2.75 4.91
N ARG A 91 -0.17 2.25 5.45
CA ARG A 91 -0.45 0.82 5.55
C ARG A 91 -1.61 0.50 4.63
N VAL A 92 -1.38 -0.35 3.64
CA VAL A 92 -2.43 -0.92 2.80
C VAL A 92 -2.83 -2.24 3.41
N GLU A 93 -4.11 -2.39 3.73
CA GLU A 93 -4.72 -3.62 4.23
C GLU A 93 -5.69 -4.14 3.19
N ILE A 94 -5.48 -5.37 2.73
CA ILE A 94 -6.31 -6.08 1.76
C ILE A 94 -7.05 -7.17 2.51
N SER A 95 -8.37 -7.10 2.45
CA SER A 95 -9.29 -7.99 3.16
C SER A 95 -10.38 -8.49 2.21
N ARG A 96 -11.04 -9.58 2.58
CA ARG A 96 -12.23 -10.02 1.84
C ARG A 96 -13.46 -9.27 2.39
N SER A 97 -14.17 -8.57 1.52
CA SER A 97 -15.55 -8.14 1.73
C SER A 97 -16.44 -9.35 1.99
N GLY A 98 -16.86 -9.51 3.24
CA GLY A 98 -17.82 -10.55 3.66
C GLY A 98 -17.35 -11.46 4.78
N ALA A 99 -16.78 -10.90 5.86
CA ALA A 99 -16.73 -11.55 7.17
C ALA A 99 -17.73 -10.88 8.11
#